data_AF-A0A947FVC7-F1
#
_entry.id   AF-A0A947FVC7-F1
#
_cell.length_a   1.000
_cell.length_b   1.000
_cell.length_c   1.000
_cell.angle_alpha   90.00
_cell.angle_beta   90.00
_cell.angle_gamma   90.00
#
_symmetry.space_group_name_H-M   'P 1'
#
loop_
_entity.id
_entity.type
_entity.pdbx_description
1 polymer ?
#
loop_
_entity_poly.entity_id
_entity_poly.type
_entity_poly.pdbx_seq_one_letter_code
_entity_poly.pdbx_strand_id
1 'polypeptide(L)'
;NTSFRGVFKGLQVTPLVLVASILVPYGAFQLIASVHGTTFSWPAYDLPYRIVLFSSGFLGGLLIALVSNKYLEFHQVMLGACFAWLALAIALYLYTPVAANLIILPLIVISLIYAISSFFSEQITRYALLLSLVFVVPVTLGLVLPLEASQGYRLIIVTMPFIALFMTIFVPLIHGAELKLPLIATTITLAIALVVAISSPLYSEHRPQHVNIIYFEQLGTDEGYYWLQHRNPLPEQLQTAHEWSSEKKALVPYSAFEYSNWYQTEASGFEEVQYTIKSDQSHDTGRTLELGLTSPRNARTIQLVLPATTKLASFRLDGNEFKPQQITDNLDERYYFLRFDGVYEREVPLTLELGSSEPIEAFLIDRSTELPRSASKLLEQRSKVLSPQHTGDRAILIKTITL
;
A
#
# COMPACT_ATOMS: atom_id res chain seq x y z
N ASN A 1 16.24 -48.27 2.72
CA ASN A 1 16.71 -48.21 4.12
C ASN A 1 17.09 -46.76 4.42
N THR A 2 16.09 -45.92 4.70
CA THR A 2 16.29 -44.47 4.93
C THR A 2 16.76 -44.26 6.36
N SER A 3 18.01 -43.85 6.57
CA SER A 3 18.50 -43.57 7.93
C SER A 3 17.86 -42.29 8.47
N PHE A 4 17.60 -42.23 9.78
CA PHE A 4 17.04 -41.06 10.47
C PHE A 4 17.85 -39.77 10.18
N ARG A 5 19.18 -39.91 10.06
CA ARG A 5 20.08 -38.80 9.71
C ARG A 5 19.87 -38.28 8.28
N GLY A 6 19.48 -39.14 7.35
CA GLY A 6 19.13 -38.76 5.98
C GLY A 6 17.83 -37.96 5.92
N VAL A 7 16.81 -38.39 6.67
CA VAL A 7 15.52 -37.67 6.77
C VAL A 7 15.72 -36.28 7.39
N PHE A 8 16.53 -36.16 8.44
CA PHE A 8 16.85 -34.86 9.04
C PHE A 8 17.54 -33.90 8.07
N LYS A 9 18.47 -34.38 7.24
CA LYS A 9 19.08 -33.57 6.18
C LYS A 9 18.08 -33.17 5.11
N GLY A 10 17.16 -34.08 4.74
CA GLY A 10 16.06 -33.78 3.83
C GLY A 10 15.15 -32.66 4.37
N LEU A 11 14.84 -32.69 5.67
CA LEU A 11 14.07 -31.64 6.34
C LEU A 11 14.76 -30.27 6.29
N GLN A 12 16.10 -30.22 6.28
CA GLN A 12 16.86 -28.97 6.13
C GLN A 12 16.81 -28.39 4.72
N VAL A 13 16.55 -29.21 3.69
CA VAL A 13 16.42 -28.72 2.31
C VAL A 13 15.21 -27.82 2.17
N THR A 14 14.08 -28.17 2.79
CA THR A 14 12.84 -27.40 2.67
C THR A 14 12.94 -25.94 3.11
N PRO A 15 13.46 -25.59 4.30
CA PRO A 15 13.68 -24.19 4.67
C PRO A 15 14.71 -23.50 3.77
N LEU A 16 15.71 -24.21 3.25
CA LEU A 16 16.66 -23.63 2.29
C LEU A 16 15.97 -23.29 0.95
N VAL A 17 15.10 -24.17 0.44
CA VAL A 17 14.28 -23.89 -0.74
C VAL A 17 13.38 -22.68 -0.47
N LEU A 18 12.71 -22.64 0.68
CA LEU A 18 11.85 -21.52 1.05
C LEU A 18 12.62 -20.20 1.05
N VAL A 19 13.74 -20.15 1.75
CA VAL A 19 14.58 -18.95 1.88
C VAL A 19 15.14 -18.53 0.52
N ALA A 20 15.70 -19.46 -0.26
CA ALA A 20 16.26 -19.13 -1.58
C ALA A 20 15.18 -18.61 -2.55
N SER A 21 14.01 -19.27 -2.60
CA SER A 21 12.89 -18.85 -3.44
C SER A 21 12.19 -17.56 -2.97
N ILE A 22 12.54 -17.02 -1.79
CA ILE A 22 12.09 -15.69 -1.33
C ILE A 22 13.20 -14.65 -1.54
N LEU A 23 14.44 -14.96 -1.18
CA LEU A 23 15.54 -14.00 -1.23
C LEU A 23 15.96 -13.62 -2.66
N VAL A 24 15.94 -14.58 -3.60
CA VAL A 24 16.28 -14.29 -5.00
C VAL A 24 15.27 -13.33 -5.66
N PRO A 25 13.93 -13.55 -5.58
CA PRO A 25 12.97 -12.55 -6.04
C PRO A 25 13.04 -11.24 -5.27
N TYR A 26 13.24 -11.28 -3.95
CA TYR A 26 13.43 -10.05 -3.16
C TYR A 26 14.60 -9.21 -3.69
N GLY A 27 15.77 -9.83 -3.89
CA GLY A 27 16.94 -9.16 -4.47
C GLY A 27 16.68 -8.61 -5.88
N ALA A 28 15.97 -9.36 -6.72
CA ALA A 28 15.58 -8.90 -8.06
C ALA A 28 14.68 -7.64 -8.02
N PHE A 29 13.68 -7.61 -7.13
CA PHE A 29 12.83 -6.43 -6.97
C PHE A 29 13.52 -5.25 -6.28
N GLN A 30 14.47 -5.51 -5.37
CA GLN A 30 15.33 -4.45 -4.81
C GLN A 30 16.23 -3.82 -5.88
N LEU A 31 16.76 -4.63 -6.81
CA LEU A 31 17.52 -4.13 -7.94
C LEU A 31 16.66 -3.22 -8.83
N ILE A 32 15.46 -3.66 -9.18
CA ILE A 32 14.48 -2.86 -9.94
C ILE A 32 14.18 -1.53 -9.22
N ALA A 33 13.85 -1.59 -7.92
CA ALA A 33 13.52 -0.40 -7.13
C ALA A 33 14.71 0.58 -7.03
N SER A 34 15.94 0.05 -6.91
CA SER A 34 17.16 0.85 -6.85
C SER A 34 17.42 1.60 -8.16
N VAL A 35 17.19 0.96 -9.31
CA VAL A 35 17.39 1.61 -10.62
C VAL A 35 16.32 2.67 -10.89
N HIS A 36 15.06 2.41 -10.52
CA HIS A 36 14.00 3.42 -10.66
C HIS A 36 14.05 4.51 -9.58
N GLY A 37 14.83 4.33 -8.52
CA GLY A 37 14.88 5.25 -7.37
C GLY A 37 13.58 5.29 -6.57
N THR A 38 12.66 4.35 -6.78
CA THR A 38 11.38 4.30 -6.07
C THR A 38 10.74 2.92 -6.07
N THR A 39 9.74 2.74 -5.21
CA THR A 39 8.82 1.60 -5.23
C THR A 39 7.50 1.99 -5.88
N PHE A 40 6.90 1.09 -6.64
CA PHE A 40 5.64 1.31 -7.35
C PHE A 40 4.66 0.18 -7.05
N SER A 41 3.37 0.46 -7.13
CA SER A 41 2.33 -0.55 -6.91
C SER A 41 1.89 -1.22 -8.22
N TRP A 42 1.71 -0.47 -9.30
CA TRP A 42 1.25 -1.04 -10.58
C TRP A 42 2.04 -0.38 -11.72
N PRO A 43 3.03 -1.07 -12.30
CA PRO A 43 3.80 -0.56 -13.42
C PRO A 43 2.92 -0.51 -14.68
N ALA A 44 3.35 0.24 -15.70
CA ALA A 44 2.65 0.34 -16.98
C ALA A 44 2.39 -1.03 -17.63
N TYR A 45 3.38 -1.92 -17.53
CA TYR A 45 3.34 -3.27 -18.10
C TYR A 45 3.73 -4.29 -17.03
N ASP A 46 2.81 -5.17 -16.64
CA ASP A 46 3.07 -6.16 -15.57
C ASP A 46 3.92 -7.33 -16.02
N LEU A 47 3.81 -7.73 -17.28
CA LEU A 47 4.37 -9.00 -17.77
C LEU A 47 5.86 -9.15 -17.46
N PRO A 48 6.73 -8.15 -17.69
CA PRO A 48 8.15 -8.26 -17.33
C PRO A 48 8.34 -8.54 -15.83
N TYR A 49 7.61 -7.84 -14.96
CA TYR A 49 7.71 -7.99 -13.51
C TYR A 49 7.16 -9.34 -13.02
N ARG A 50 6.09 -9.85 -13.63
CA ARG A 50 5.60 -11.22 -13.38
C ARG A 50 6.63 -12.26 -13.77
N ILE A 51 7.25 -12.11 -14.94
CA ILE A 51 8.31 -13.01 -15.39
C ILE A 51 9.50 -12.94 -14.44
N VAL A 52 9.91 -11.74 -13.99
CA VAL A 52 10.95 -11.59 -12.96
C VAL A 52 10.55 -12.35 -11.69
N LEU A 53 9.35 -12.14 -11.16
CA LEU A 53 8.86 -12.79 -9.94
C LEU A 53 8.93 -14.33 -10.02
N PHE A 54 8.35 -14.92 -11.07
CA PHE A 54 8.35 -16.37 -11.24
C PHE A 54 9.75 -16.90 -11.54
N SER A 55 10.48 -16.32 -12.49
CA SER A 55 11.80 -16.83 -12.88
C SER A 55 12.82 -16.76 -11.73
N SER A 56 12.83 -15.67 -10.95
CA SER A 56 13.70 -15.54 -9.78
C SER A 56 13.33 -16.50 -8.64
N GLY A 57 12.04 -16.68 -8.35
CA GLY A 57 11.58 -17.64 -7.34
C GLY A 57 11.89 -19.10 -7.72
N PHE A 58 11.70 -19.46 -9.00
CA PHE A 58 12.08 -20.77 -9.54
C PHE A 58 13.60 -20.96 -9.54
N LEU A 59 14.38 -19.94 -9.93
CA LEU A 59 15.84 -20.01 -9.90
C LEU A 59 16.36 -20.33 -8.50
N GLY A 60 15.82 -19.68 -7.47
CA GLY A 60 16.17 -19.96 -6.07
C GLY A 60 15.96 -21.44 -5.70
N GLY A 61 14.81 -22.01 -6.05
CA GLY A 61 14.52 -23.41 -5.77
C GLY A 61 15.34 -24.39 -6.63
N LEU A 62 15.60 -24.06 -7.91
CA LEU A 62 16.44 -24.88 -8.80
C LEU A 62 17.91 -24.93 -8.34
N LEU A 63 18.45 -23.85 -7.77
CA LEU A 63 19.79 -23.83 -7.21
C LEU A 63 19.90 -24.78 -6.01
N ILE A 64 18.89 -24.79 -5.13
CA ILE A 64 18.84 -25.74 -4.02
C ILE A 64 18.62 -27.17 -4.53
N ALA A 65 17.80 -27.37 -5.56
CA ALA A 65 17.60 -28.67 -6.19
C ALA A 65 18.91 -29.26 -6.74
N LEU A 66 19.75 -28.44 -7.37
CA LEU A 66 21.07 -28.84 -7.88
C LEU A 66 21.97 -29.36 -6.74
N VAL A 67 21.98 -28.65 -5.61
CA VAL A 67 22.75 -29.05 -4.44
C VAL A 67 22.16 -30.31 -3.81
N SER A 68 20.85 -30.39 -3.61
CA SER A 68 20.21 -31.56 -3.01
C SER A 68 20.38 -32.82 -3.86
N ASN A 69 20.32 -32.70 -5.19
CA ASN A 69 20.50 -33.83 -6.12
C ASN A 69 21.88 -34.47 -6.01
N LYS A 70 22.89 -33.72 -5.56
CA LYS A 70 24.25 -34.22 -5.39
C LYS A 70 24.46 -34.99 -4.08
N TYR A 71 23.72 -34.65 -3.02
CA TYR A 71 24.06 -35.07 -1.66
C TYR A 71 22.98 -35.88 -0.93
N LEU A 72 21.75 -35.90 -1.45
CA LEU A 72 20.60 -36.53 -0.79
C LEU A 72 19.87 -37.44 -1.76
N GLU A 73 19.15 -38.40 -1.20
CA GLU A 73 18.29 -39.30 -1.98
C GLU A 73 16.87 -38.72 -2.10
N PHE A 74 16.18 -39.06 -3.18
CA PHE A 74 14.78 -38.68 -3.43
C PHE A 74 13.87 -38.81 -2.20
N HIS A 75 13.84 -39.99 -1.57
CA HIS A 75 12.96 -40.26 -0.43
C HIS A 75 13.27 -39.36 0.78
N GLN A 76 14.53 -38.96 0.97
CA GLN A 76 14.92 -38.09 2.07
C GLN A 76 14.37 -36.68 1.87
N VAL A 77 14.51 -36.13 0.65
CA VAL A 77 14.03 -34.79 0.31
C VAL A 77 12.49 -34.74 0.30
N MET A 78 11.83 -35.77 -0.24
CA MET A 78 10.37 -35.83 -0.28
C MET A 78 9.75 -35.93 1.12
N LEU A 79 10.25 -36.82 1.98
CA LEU A 79 9.77 -36.91 3.37
C LEU A 79 10.04 -35.60 4.12
N GLY A 80 11.19 -34.97 3.92
CA GLY A 80 11.51 -33.65 4.48
C GLY A 80 10.46 -32.60 4.12
N ALA A 81 10.08 -32.53 2.84
CA ALA A 81 9.04 -31.62 2.36
C ALA A 81 7.67 -31.90 3.00
N CYS A 82 7.24 -33.17 3.07
CA CYS A 82 5.99 -33.56 3.73
C CYS A 82 5.98 -33.17 5.21
N PHE A 83 7.08 -33.41 5.94
CA PHE A 83 7.19 -33.04 7.36
C PHE A 83 7.16 -31.52 7.56
N ALA A 84 7.81 -30.74 6.68
CA ALA A 84 7.75 -29.29 6.74
C ALA A 84 6.33 -28.77 6.47
N TRP A 85 5.61 -29.34 5.51
CA TRP A 85 4.20 -29.01 5.25
C TRP A 85 3.30 -29.40 6.43
N LEU A 86 3.56 -30.53 7.09
CA LEU A 86 2.86 -30.93 8.30
C LEU A 86 3.10 -29.94 9.44
N ALA A 87 4.36 -29.54 9.68
CA ALA A 87 4.70 -28.55 10.68
C ALA A 87 4.04 -27.20 10.40
N LEU A 88 4.03 -26.78 9.12
CA LEU A 88 3.33 -25.56 8.69
C LEU A 88 1.82 -25.66 8.89
N ALA A 89 1.19 -26.80 8.55
CA ALA A 89 -0.23 -27.02 8.77
C ALA A 89 -0.61 -26.95 10.26
N ILE A 90 0.21 -27.53 11.14
CA ILE A 90 0.02 -27.45 12.59
C ILE A 90 0.17 -26.00 13.06
N ALA A 91 1.21 -25.28 12.63
CA ALA A 91 1.40 -23.88 12.99
C ALA A 91 0.22 -23.01 12.53
N LEU A 92 -0.22 -23.15 11.27
CA LEU A 92 -1.39 -22.44 10.77
C LEU A 92 -2.66 -22.82 11.52
N TYR A 93 -2.84 -24.09 11.90
CA TYR A 93 -4.00 -24.50 12.69
C TYR A 93 -4.05 -23.80 14.05
N LEU A 94 -2.90 -23.60 14.69
CA LEU A 94 -2.80 -22.95 16.00
C LEU A 94 -3.01 -21.42 15.93
N TYR A 95 -2.45 -20.75 14.93
CA TYR A 95 -2.49 -19.28 14.83
C TYR A 95 -3.59 -18.73 13.93
N THR A 96 -3.93 -19.46 12.86
CA THR A 96 -4.87 -19.03 11.82
C THR A 96 -5.67 -20.23 11.29
N PRO A 97 -6.61 -20.80 12.08
CA PRO A 97 -7.26 -22.08 11.78
C PRO A 97 -7.87 -22.15 10.37
N VAL A 98 -8.42 -21.04 9.87
CA VAL A 98 -9.02 -20.96 8.53
C VAL A 98 -7.98 -21.12 7.43
N ALA A 99 -6.77 -20.58 7.60
CA ALA A 99 -5.70 -20.67 6.62
C ALA A 99 -5.10 -22.08 6.53
N ALA A 100 -5.18 -22.86 7.63
CA ALA A 100 -4.69 -24.25 7.65
C ALA A 100 -5.39 -25.12 6.58
N ASN A 101 -6.65 -24.82 6.26
CA ASN A 101 -7.42 -25.52 5.22
C ASN A 101 -6.74 -25.49 3.84
N LEU A 102 -5.95 -24.45 3.55
CA LEU A 102 -5.21 -24.33 2.29
C LEU A 102 -4.08 -25.36 2.17
N ILE A 103 -3.50 -25.80 3.29
CA ILE A 103 -2.31 -26.67 3.33
C ILE A 103 -2.68 -28.12 3.62
N ILE A 104 -3.70 -28.35 4.46
CA ILE A 104 -4.10 -29.70 4.91
C ILE A 104 -4.49 -30.60 3.73
N LEU A 105 -5.32 -30.12 2.80
CA LEU A 105 -5.79 -30.94 1.68
C LEU A 105 -4.65 -31.41 0.76
N PRO A 106 -3.77 -30.52 0.23
CA PRO A 106 -2.62 -30.96 -0.54
C PRO A 106 -1.72 -31.91 0.25
N LEU A 107 -1.49 -31.66 1.54
CA LEU A 107 -0.66 -32.52 2.38
C LEU A 107 -1.23 -33.95 2.49
N ILE A 108 -2.54 -34.09 2.72
CA ILE A 108 -3.22 -35.39 2.77
C ILE A 108 -3.06 -36.11 1.43
N VAL A 109 -3.30 -35.42 0.31
CA VAL A 109 -3.21 -36.01 -1.02
C VAL A 109 -1.78 -36.45 -1.34
N ILE A 110 -0.77 -35.59 -1.10
CA ILE A 110 0.64 -35.93 -1.30
C ILE A 110 1.01 -37.15 -0.44
N SER A 111 0.62 -37.14 0.83
CA SER A 111 0.94 -38.23 1.77
C SER A 111 0.29 -39.55 1.36
N LEU A 112 -0.96 -39.51 0.91
CA LEU A 112 -1.69 -40.69 0.44
C LEU A 112 -1.07 -41.26 -0.85
N ILE A 113 -0.79 -40.39 -1.83
CA ILE A 113 -0.13 -40.80 -3.07
C ILE A 113 1.26 -41.38 -2.76
N TYR A 114 2.03 -40.74 -1.89
CA TYR A 114 3.35 -41.22 -1.47
C TYR A 114 3.27 -42.59 -0.79
N ALA A 115 2.33 -42.77 0.13
CA ALA A 115 2.14 -44.04 0.84
C ALA A 115 1.76 -45.18 -0.11
N ILE A 116 0.80 -44.96 -1.01
CA ILE A 116 0.37 -45.97 -1.99
C ILE A 116 1.50 -46.26 -3.00
N SER A 117 2.17 -45.21 -3.47
CA SER A 117 3.20 -45.37 -4.49
C SER A 117 4.49 -46.00 -3.97
N SER A 118 4.73 -45.97 -2.64
CA SER A 118 5.87 -46.61 -2.00
C SER A 118 5.94 -48.14 -2.17
N PHE A 119 4.83 -48.78 -2.57
CA PHE A 119 4.78 -50.20 -2.93
C PHE A 119 5.30 -50.50 -4.34
N PHE A 120 5.59 -49.48 -5.14
CA PHE A 120 6.02 -49.59 -6.54
C PHE A 120 7.47 -49.11 -6.72
N SER A 121 7.96 -49.15 -7.95
CA SER A 121 9.29 -48.63 -8.26
C SER A 121 9.38 -47.12 -8.01
N GLU A 122 10.59 -46.63 -7.75
CA GLU A 122 10.84 -45.20 -7.53
C GLU A 122 10.37 -44.33 -8.71
N GLN A 123 10.51 -44.85 -9.93
CA GLN A 123 10.04 -44.15 -11.13
C GLN A 123 8.52 -44.00 -11.15
N ILE A 124 7.77 -45.06 -10.81
CA ILE A 124 6.30 -45.00 -10.69
C ILE A 124 5.91 -44.04 -9.55
N THR A 125 6.65 -44.06 -8.45
CA THR A 125 6.46 -43.14 -7.32
C THR A 125 6.55 -41.68 -7.76
N ARG A 126 7.61 -41.33 -8.49
CA ARG A 126 7.80 -39.95 -9.00
C ARG A 126 6.67 -39.53 -9.94
N TYR A 127 6.26 -40.38 -10.89
CA TYR A 127 5.16 -40.05 -11.79
C TYR A 127 3.81 -39.94 -11.07
N ALA A 128 3.51 -40.83 -10.13
CA ALA A 128 2.30 -40.77 -9.33
C ALA A 128 2.22 -39.46 -8.54
N LEU A 129 3.33 -39.01 -7.97
CA LEU A 129 3.40 -37.75 -7.21
C LEU A 129 3.17 -36.50 -8.06
N LEU A 130 3.36 -36.54 -9.38
CA LEU A 130 2.98 -35.42 -10.25
C LEU A 130 1.47 -35.12 -10.15
N LEU A 131 0.63 -36.13 -9.88
CA LEU A 131 -0.81 -35.94 -9.67
C LEU A 131 -1.11 -35.04 -8.46
N SER A 132 -0.21 -34.99 -7.47
CA SER A 132 -0.37 -34.10 -6.32
C SER A 132 -0.33 -32.61 -6.69
N LEU A 133 0.29 -32.25 -7.84
CA LEU A 133 0.35 -30.88 -8.32
C LEU A 133 -1.02 -30.29 -8.63
N VAL A 134 -2.01 -31.13 -8.94
CA VAL A 134 -3.42 -30.71 -9.14
C VAL A 134 -3.97 -30.00 -7.90
N PHE A 135 -3.51 -30.39 -6.71
CA PHE A 135 -3.94 -29.78 -5.44
C PHE A 135 -2.97 -28.72 -4.94
N VAL A 136 -1.66 -28.87 -5.19
CA VAL A 136 -0.64 -27.91 -4.74
C VAL A 136 -0.71 -26.62 -5.54
N VAL A 137 -0.84 -26.68 -6.87
CA VAL A 137 -0.77 -25.49 -7.73
C VAL A 137 -1.86 -24.46 -7.39
N PRO A 138 -3.16 -24.83 -7.25
CA PRO A 138 -4.20 -23.86 -6.92
C PRO A 138 -3.99 -23.12 -5.60
N VAL A 139 -3.49 -23.81 -4.57
CA VAL A 139 -3.30 -23.22 -3.22
C VAL A 139 -1.95 -22.51 -3.04
N THR A 140 -1.05 -22.65 -4.01
CA THR A 140 0.26 -21.97 -4.03
C THR A 140 0.30 -20.95 -5.15
N LEU A 141 0.70 -21.36 -6.36
CA LEU A 141 0.82 -20.48 -7.52
C LEU A 141 -0.51 -19.80 -7.91
N GLY A 142 -1.64 -20.47 -7.68
CA GLY A 142 -2.98 -19.92 -7.92
C GLY A 142 -3.31 -18.66 -7.10
N LEU A 143 -2.62 -18.44 -5.98
CA LEU A 143 -2.79 -17.25 -5.14
C LEU A 143 -1.84 -16.10 -5.51
N VAL A 144 -0.79 -16.36 -6.29
CA VAL A 144 0.24 -15.36 -6.62
C VAL A 144 -0.37 -14.19 -7.41
N LEU A 145 -1.11 -14.46 -8.48
CA LEU A 145 -1.69 -13.41 -9.33
C LEU A 145 -2.80 -12.60 -8.63
N PRO A 146 -3.75 -13.20 -7.89
CA PRO A 146 -4.72 -12.43 -7.10
C PRO A 146 -4.06 -11.54 -6.03
N LEU A 147 -3.02 -12.04 -5.36
CA LEU A 147 -2.29 -11.25 -4.37
C LEU A 147 -1.49 -10.13 -5.02
N GLU A 148 -0.81 -10.38 -6.14
CA GLU A 148 -0.13 -9.34 -6.92
C GLU A 148 -1.11 -8.26 -7.38
N ALA A 149 -2.27 -8.65 -7.92
CA ALA A 149 -3.28 -7.70 -8.37
C ALA A 149 -3.82 -6.83 -7.23
N SER A 150 -4.05 -7.40 -6.05
CA SER A 150 -4.60 -6.68 -4.88
C SER A 150 -3.57 -5.80 -4.16
N GLN A 151 -2.34 -6.28 -4.01
CA GLN A 151 -1.30 -5.62 -3.20
C GLN A 151 -0.36 -4.73 -4.04
N GLY A 152 -0.28 -5.00 -5.34
CA GLY A 152 0.69 -4.39 -6.24
C GLY A 152 2.14 -4.78 -5.91
N TYR A 153 3.07 -4.24 -6.70
CA TYR A 153 4.49 -4.54 -6.60
C TYR A 153 5.17 -3.97 -5.35
N ARG A 154 4.55 -2.97 -4.70
CA ARG A 154 5.04 -2.40 -3.44
C ARG A 154 5.08 -3.44 -2.32
N LEU A 155 4.10 -4.35 -2.31
CA LEU A 155 3.97 -5.41 -1.32
C LEU A 155 4.14 -6.80 -1.96
N ILE A 156 4.90 -6.86 -3.07
CA ILE A 156 5.10 -8.11 -3.83
C ILE A 156 5.74 -9.22 -2.99
N ILE A 157 6.47 -8.86 -1.93
CA ILE A 157 7.05 -9.80 -0.97
C ILE A 157 6.00 -10.76 -0.37
N VAL A 158 4.74 -10.34 -0.26
CA VAL A 158 3.64 -11.18 0.26
C VAL A 158 3.32 -12.35 -0.69
N THR A 159 3.65 -12.23 -1.97
CA THR A 159 3.42 -13.29 -2.98
C THR A 159 4.53 -14.36 -3.00
N MET A 160 5.76 -13.97 -2.61
CA MET A 160 6.94 -14.84 -2.71
C MET A 160 6.83 -16.14 -1.89
N PRO A 161 6.26 -16.14 -0.66
CA PRO A 161 6.05 -17.37 0.10
C PRO A 161 5.23 -18.43 -0.66
N PHE A 162 4.30 -18.05 -1.52
CA PHE A 162 3.48 -19.01 -2.27
C PHE A 162 4.27 -19.69 -3.39
N ILE A 163 5.15 -18.96 -4.08
CA ILE A 163 6.09 -19.55 -5.04
C ILE A 163 7.09 -20.46 -4.30
N ALA A 164 7.59 -20.00 -3.16
CA ALA A 164 8.50 -20.76 -2.33
C ALA A 164 7.87 -22.07 -1.84
N LEU A 165 6.63 -22.03 -1.34
CA LEU A 165 5.85 -23.21 -0.94
C LEU A 165 5.66 -24.18 -2.11
N PHE A 166 5.30 -23.69 -3.29
CA PHE A 166 5.26 -24.53 -4.49
C PHE A 166 6.61 -25.24 -4.73
N MET A 167 7.72 -24.49 -4.67
CA MET A 167 9.05 -25.04 -4.90
C MET A 167 9.43 -26.12 -3.89
N THR A 168 8.96 -26.06 -2.64
CA THR A 168 9.25 -27.11 -1.64
C THR A 168 8.72 -28.49 -2.03
N ILE A 169 7.63 -28.56 -2.80
CA ILE A 169 7.10 -29.82 -3.36
C ILE A 169 7.72 -30.11 -4.72
N PHE A 170 7.92 -29.09 -5.55
CA PHE A 170 8.46 -29.26 -6.89
C PHE A 170 9.93 -29.76 -6.91
N VAL A 171 10.78 -29.29 -5.99
CA VAL A 171 12.19 -29.69 -5.89
C VAL A 171 12.37 -31.21 -5.73
N PRO A 172 11.68 -31.90 -4.80
CA PRO A 172 11.71 -33.37 -4.73
C PRO A 172 11.29 -34.06 -6.04
N LEU A 173 10.32 -33.52 -6.78
CA LEU A 173 9.77 -34.15 -7.99
C LEU A 173 10.76 -34.15 -9.17
N ILE A 174 11.65 -33.16 -9.23
CA ILE A 174 12.70 -33.05 -10.25
C ILE A 174 14.02 -33.69 -9.80
N HIS A 175 14.01 -34.48 -8.71
CA HIS A 175 15.21 -35.13 -8.21
C HIS A 175 15.80 -36.10 -9.23
N GLY A 176 17.11 -36.02 -9.45
CA GLY A 176 17.83 -36.84 -10.44
C GLY A 176 17.64 -36.40 -11.90
N ALA A 177 16.90 -35.33 -12.18
CA ALA A 177 16.84 -34.73 -13.50
C ALA A 177 18.09 -33.89 -13.82
N GLU A 178 18.41 -33.73 -15.11
CA GLU A 178 19.46 -32.81 -15.56
C GLU A 178 19.00 -31.35 -15.44
N LEU A 179 19.54 -30.62 -14.45
CA LEU A 179 19.10 -29.26 -14.16
C LEU A 179 19.85 -28.17 -14.94
N LYS A 180 20.88 -28.52 -15.72
CA LYS A 180 21.72 -27.54 -16.43
C LYS A 180 20.91 -26.68 -17.39
N LEU A 181 20.10 -27.29 -18.25
CA LEU A 181 19.29 -26.56 -19.22
C LEU A 181 18.18 -25.72 -18.55
N PRO A 182 17.37 -26.25 -17.61
CA PRO A 182 16.42 -25.44 -16.85
C PRO A 182 17.06 -24.24 -16.14
N LEU A 183 18.21 -24.43 -15.46
CA LEU A 183 18.91 -23.34 -14.80
C LEU A 183 19.35 -22.25 -15.78
N ILE A 184 19.94 -22.62 -16.91
CA ILE A 184 20.34 -21.68 -17.96
C ILE A 184 19.11 -20.93 -18.50
N ALA A 185 18.05 -21.67 -18.85
CA ALA A 185 16.83 -21.09 -19.39
C ALA A 185 16.20 -20.09 -18.40
N THR A 186 16.00 -20.48 -17.14
CA THR A 186 15.44 -19.61 -16.10
C THR A 186 16.32 -18.38 -15.84
N THR A 187 17.65 -18.54 -15.85
CA THR A 187 18.60 -17.43 -15.67
C THR A 187 18.52 -16.44 -16.83
N ILE A 188 18.51 -16.93 -18.08
CA ILE A 188 18.38 -16.07 -19.27
C ILE A 188 17.03 -15.36 -19.27
N THR A 189 15.94 -16.07 -18.99
CA THR A 189 14.60 -15.48 -18.88
C THR A 189 14.55 -14.40 -17.81
N LEU A 190 15.13 -14.64 -16.63
CA LEU A 190 15.22 -13.65 -15.56
C LEU A 190 16.02 -12.42 -16.01
N ALA A 191 17.19 -12.63 -16.63
CA ALA A 191 18.04 -11.54 -17.09
C ALA A 191 17.33 -10.66 -18.14
N ILE A 192 16.69 -11.26 -19.13
CA ILE A 192 15.90 -10.54 -20.15
C ILE A 192 14.75 -9.79 -19.49
N ALA A 193 13.99 -10.44 -18.62
CA ALA A 193 12.85 -9.83 -17.96
C ALA A 193 13.25 -8.68 -17.03
N LEU A 194 14.40 -8.79 -16.35
CA LEU A 194 14.98 -7.70 -15.55
C LEU A 194 15.33 -6.49 -16.40
N VAL A 195 16.05 -6.70 -17.52
CA VAL A 195 16.39 -5.62 -18.45
C VAL A 195 15.14 -4.93 -18.96
N VAL A 196 14.16 -5.70 -19.42
CA VAL A 196 12.89 -5.15 -19.92
C VAL A 196 12.11 -4.44 -18.83
N ALA A 197 12.04 -4.97 -17.60
CA ALA A 197 11.34 -4.35 -16.48
C ALA A 197 11.95 -2.99 -16.14
N ILE A 198 13.29 -2.94 -16.02
CA ILE A 198 14.04 -1.72 -15.68
C ILE A 198 13.95 -0.67 -16.79
N SER A 199 13.97 -1.08 -18.06
CA SER A 199 13.86 -0.14 -19.19
C SER A 199 12.42 0.29 -19.49
N SER A 200 11.42 -0.39 -18.92
CA SER A 200 10.02 -0.09 -19.18
C SER A 200 9.57 1.14 -18.40
N PRO A 201 8.68 1.96 -18.97
CA PRO A 201 8.09 3.07 -18.22
C PRO A 201 7.28 2.54 -17.03
N LEU A 202 7.34 3.23 -15.90
CA LEU A 202 6.54 2.88 -14.73
C LEU A 202 5.06 3.23 -14.89
N TYR A 203 4.72 4.22 -15.74
CA TYR A 203 3.36 4.71 -15.92
C TYR A 203 2.98 4.79 -17.39
N SER A 204 1.68 4.66 -17.65
CA SER A 204 1.08 4.80 -18.97
C SER A 204 -0.29 5.45 -18.84
N GLU A 205 -0.97 5.75 -19.96
CA GLU A 205 -2.32 6.32 -19.91
C GLU A 205 -3.34 5.38 -19.22
N HIS A 206 -3.13 4.06 -19.32
CA HIS A 206 -3.98 3.07 -18.65
C HIS A 206 -3.60 2.85 -17.18
N ARG A 207 -2.39 3.25 -16.79
CA ARG A 207 -1.86 3.14 -15.43
C ARG A 207 -1.12 4.41 -15.07
N PRO A 208 -1.86 5.51 -14.87
CA PRO A 208 -1.27 6.81 -14.66
C PRO A 208 -0.61 6.89 -13.27
N GLN A 209 0.39 7.75 -13.16
CA GLN A 209 0.92 8.16 -11.88
C GLN A 209 -0.09 9.04 -11.17
N HIS A 210 -0.31 8.75 -9.89
CA HIS A 210 -1.18 9.56 -9.06
C HIS A 210 -0.48 10.84 -8.62
N VAL A 211 -1.02 11.98 -9.07
CA VAL A 211 -0.56 13.32 -8.70
C VAL A 211 -1.78 14.21 -8.49
N ASN A 212 -1.94 14.74 -7.28
CA ASN A 212 -2.95 15.75 -6.99
C ASN A 212 -2.32 17.14 -6.96
N ILE A 213 -2.97 18.10 -7.59
CA ILE A 213 -2.66 19.53 -7.46
C ILE A 213 -3.52 20.04 -6.31
N ILE A 214 -2.87 20.50 -5.25
CA ILE A 214 -3.54 21.06 -4.08
C ILE A 214 -3.19 22.53 -3.99
N TYR A 215 -4.20 23.37 -3.96
CA TYR A 215 -4.06 24.80 -3.70
C TYR A 215 -4.40 25.10 -2.25
N PHE A 216 -3.54 25.85 -1.57
CA PHE A 216 -3.75 26.36 -0.23
C PHE A 216 -3.81 27.88 -0.29
N GLU A 217 -4.73 28.49 0.44
CA GLU A 217 -4.79 29.94 0.58
C GLU A 217 -5.24 30.28 2.00
N GLN A 218 -4.49 31.19 2.62
CA GLN A 218 -4.88 31.80 3.86
C GLN A 218 -5.66 33.08 3.52
N LEU A 219 -6.96 33.06 3.75
CA LEU A 219 -7.83 34.20 3.48
C LEU A 219 -7.43 35.39 4.34
N GLY A 220 -7.43 36.58 3.73
CA GLY A 220 -6.89 37.81 4.32
C GLY A 220 -5.38 38.00 4.10
N THR A 221 -4.70 37.03 3.47
CA THR A 221 -3.36 37.21 2.91
C THR A 221 -3.47 37.21 1.39
N ASP A 222 -2.73 38.07 0.69
CA ASP A 222 -2.70 38.08 -0.79
C ASP A 222 -1.87 36.91 -1.36
N GLU A 223 -1.65 35.84 -0.57
CA GLU A 223 -0.76 34.73 -0.87
C GLU A 223 -1.51 33.39 -0.96
N GLY A 224 -1.27 32.67 -2.06
CA GLY A 224 -1.67 31.29 -2.26
C GLY A 224 -0.47 30.39 -2.52
N TYR A 225 -0.66 29.08 -2.37
CA TYR A 225 0.38 28.08 -2.56
C TYR A 225 -0.16 26.88 -3.31
N TYR A 226 0.52 26.47 -4.38
CA TYR A 226 0.31 25.16 -4.98
C TYR A 226 1.25 24.15 -4.36
N TRP A 227 0.76 22.94 -4.17
CA TRP A 227 1.53 21.78 -3.78
C TRP A 227 1.17 20.60 -4.69
N LEU A 228 2.21 19.94 -5.23
CA LEU A 228 2.03 18.69 -5.94
C LEU A 228 2.13 17.53 -4.95
N GLN A 229 1.00 16.92 -4.65
CA GLN A 229 0.96 15.71 -3.84
C GLN A 229 1.24 14.50 -4.74
N HIS A 230 2.41 13.91 -4.56
CA HIS A 230 2.87 12.72 -5.27
C HIS A 230 3.64 11.80 -4.32
N ARG A 231 3.83 10.54 -4.72
CA ARG A 231 4.66 9.56 -3.98
C ARG A 231 5.95 9.18 -4.71
N ASN A 232 5.94 9.31 -6.02
CA ASN A 232 7.03 8.92 -6.91
C ASN A 232 7.54 10.17 -7.62
N PRO A 233 8.80 10.19 -8.08
CA PRO A 233 9.38 11.35 -8.75
C PRO A 233 8.42 11.94 -9.79
N LEU A 234 8.27 13.26 -9.75
CA LEU A 234 7.40 13.97 -10.68
C LEU A 234 7.93 13.80 -12.12
N PRO A 235 7.04 13.64 -13.11
CA PRO A 235 7.46 13.74 -14.49
C PRO A 235 8.02 15.13 -14.80
N GLU A 236 9.00 15.17 -15.69
CA GLU A 236 9.69 16.40 -16.12
C GLU A 236 8.72 17.51 -16.55
N GLN A 237 7.59 17.14 -17.16
CA GLN A 237 6.53 18.06 -17.62
C GLN A 237 5.94 18.92 -16.50
N LEU A 238 5.63 18.33 -15.34
CA LEU A 238 5.17 19.10 -14.18
C LEU A 238 6.33 19.69 -13.41
N GLN A 239 7.50 19.04 -13.39
CA GLN A 239 8.66 19.56 -12.68
C GLN A 239 9.19 20.88 -13.28
N THR A 240 9.04 21.06 -14.59
CA THR A 240 9.47 22.27 -15.32
C THR A 240 8.36 23.31 -15.48
N ALA A 241 7.14 22.99 -15.05
CA ALA A 241 5.99 23.88 -15.08
C ALA A 241 6.23 25.22 -14.37
N HIS A 242 6.87 25.14 -13.22
CA HIS A 242 7.14 26.22 -12.29
C HIS A 242 8.45 25.94 -11.55
N GLU A 243 9.00 26.97 -10.92
CA GLU A 243 10.10 26.82 -9.97
C GLU A 243 9.57 26.27 -8.65
N TRP A 244 9.46 24.94 -8.56
CA TRP A 244 9.03 24.27 -7.34
C TRP A 244 10.10 24.38 -6.27
N SER A 245 9.71 24.86 -5.09
CA SER A 245 10.60 24.95 -3.95
C SER A 245 10.95 23.56 -3.42
N SER A 246 12.25 23.32 -3.26
CA SER A 246 12.80 22.15 -2.56
C SER A 246 12.83 22.35 -1.05
N GLU A 247 12.71 23.59 -0.57
CA GLU A 247 12.66 23.94 0.83
C GLU A 247 11.35 23.44 1.44
N LYS A 248 11.45 22.90 2.66
CA LYS A 248 10.29 22.47 3.42
C LYS A 248 9.63 23.67 4.07
N LYS A 249 8.32 23.82 3.86
CA LYS A 249 7.52 24.92 4.45
C LYS A 249 6.18 24.40 4.97
N ALA A 250 5.77 24.85 6.16
CA ALA A 250 4.39 24.68 6.61
C ALA A 250 3.46 25.60 5.79
N LEU A 251 2.55 25.01 5.01
CA LEU A 251 1.63 25.75 4.14
C LEU A 251 0.28 26.07 4.82
N VAL A 252 0.04 25.52 6.01
CA VAL A 252 -1.19 25.74 6.78
C VAL A 252 -0.83 26.16 8.21
N PRO A 253 -1.58 27.10 8.83
CA PRO A 253 -1.18 27.69 10.11
C PRO A 253 -1.41 26.76 11.32
N TYR A 254 -2.30 25.78 11.19
CA TYR A 254 -2.71 24.87 12.27
C TYR A 254 -1.98 23.52 12.24
N SER A 255 -0.90 23.39 11.47
CA SER A 255 -0.10 22.15 11.40
C SER A 255 1.38 22.46 11.28
N ALA A 256 2.20 21.71 12.01
CA ALA A 256 3.66 21.72 11.84
C ALA A 256 4.13 20.87 10.65
N PHE A 257 3.22 20.26 9.89
CA PHE A 257 3.58 19.46 8.73
C PHE A 257 4.18 20.35 7.64
N GLU A 258 5.41 20.05 7.25
CA GLU A 258 6.10 20.77 6.19
C GLU A 258 5.96 20.07 4.85
N TYR A 259 5.70 20.86 3.82
CA TYR A 259 5.54 20.42 2.44
C TYR A 259 6.80 20.78 1.64
N SER A 260 7.19 19.91 0.72
CA SER A 260 8.17 20.19 -0.34
C SER A 260 7.47 20.14 -1.70
N ASN A 261 8.12 20.64 -2.75
CA ASN A 261 7.54 20.77 -4.10
C ASN A 261 6.28 21.65 -4.10
N TRP A 262 6.41 22.82 -3.48
CA TRP A 262 5.37 23.84 -3.47
C TRP A 262 5.81 25.07 -4.26
N TYR A 263 4.86 25.87 -4.70
CA TYR A 263 5.08 27.11 -5.44
C TYR A 263 4.11 28.18 -4.95
N GLN A 264 4.62 29.38 -4.65
CA GLN A 264 3.82 30.52 -4.21
C GLN A 264 3.16 31.21 -5.41
N THR A 265 1.91 31.64 -5.24
CA THR A 265 1.09 32.32 -6.23
C THR A 265 0.24 33.38 -5.55
N GLU A 266 -0.47 34.18 -6.33
CA GLU A 266 -1.46 35.13 -5.82
C GLU A 266 -2.69 34.43 -5.21
N ALA A 267 -3.41 35.18 -4.38
CA ALA A 267 -4.73 34.84 -3.89
C ALA A 267 -5.70 34.47 -5.03
N SER A 268 -6.63 33.58 -4.77
CA SER A 268 -7.51 33.03 -5.81
C SER A 268 -8.60 33.98 -6.25
N GLY A 269 -8.96 34.95 -5.40
CA GLY A 269 -10.17 35.75 -5.53
C GLY A 269 -11.46 34.96 -5.31
N PHE A 270 -11.38 33.77 -4.71
CA PHE A 270 -12.54 32.98 -4.37
C PHE A 270 -13.36 33.60 -3.23
N GLU A 271 -14.66 33.32 -3.23
CA GLU A 271 -15.54 33.72 -2.13
C GLU A 271 -15.15 33.01 -0.83
N GLU A 272 -15.05 33.78 0.24
CA GLU A 272 -14.61 33.27 1.53
C GLU A 272 -15.63 32.29 2.13
N VAL A 273 -15.14 31.30 2.87
CA VAL A 273 -15.98 30.49 3.75
C VAL A 273 -16.64 31.40 4.80
N GLN A 274 -17.92 31.17 5.05
CA GLN A 274 -18.75 32.04 5.88
C GLN A 274 -19.14 31.34 7.18
N TYR A 275 -19.28 32.15 8.23
CA TYR A 275 -19.83 31.72 9.50
C TYR A 275 -20.77 32.79 10.05
N THR A 276 -21.78 32.35 10.79
CA THR A 276 -22.70 33.21 11.53
C THR A 276 -22.75 32.75 12.97
N ILE A 277 -22.71 33.69 13.91
CA ILE A 277 -22.92 33.40 15.33
C ILE A 277 -24.40 33.67 15.62
N LYS A 278 -25.17 32.62 15.88
CA LYS A 278 -26.60 32.70 16.19
C LYS A 278 -26.84 32.98 17.68
N SER A 279 -25.99 32.42 18.54
CA SER A 279 -26.02 32.62 19.98
C SER A 279 -24.61 32.48 20.55
N ASP A 280 -24.29 33.32 21.53
CA ASP A 280 -23.09 33.23 22.36
C ASP A 280 -23.51 33.46 23.82
N GLN A 281 -23.46 32.40 24.62
CA GLN A 281 -23.87 32.44 26.02
C GLN A 281 -22.68 32.07 26.89
N SER A 282 -22.17 33.04 27.65
CA SER A 282 -21.13 32.80 28.65
C SER A 282 -21.74 32.29 29.95
N HIS A 283 -21.04 31.36 30.59
CA HIS A 283 -21.36 30.77 31.89
C HIS A 283 -20.12 30.82 32.79
N ASP A 284 -20.30 30.65 34.11
CA ASP A 284 -19.21 30.76 35.10
C ASP A 284 -17.99 29.86 34.80
N THR A 285 -18.20 28.76 34.06
CA THR A 285 -17.17 27.75 33.76
C THR A 285 -16.86 27.60 32.26
N GLY A 286 -17.41 28.44 31.38
CA GLY A 286 -17.28 28.23 29.94
C GLY A 286 -18.22 29.10 29.10
N ARG A 287 -18.43 28.69 27.84
CA ARG A 287 -19.37 29.35 26.93
C ARG A 287 -20.01 28.34 25.98
N THR A 288 -21.27 28.60 25.62
CA THR A 288 -22.02 27.86 24.62
C THR A 288 -22.15 28.71 23.36
N LEU A 289 -21.70 28.19 22.21
CA LEU A 289 -21.76 28.88 20.92
C LEU A 289 -22.65 28.16 19.94
N GLU A 290 -23.58 28.88 19.33
CA GLU A 290 -24.35 28.39 18.19
C GLU A 290 -23.86 29.06 16.90
N LEU A 291 -23.37 28.24 15.99
CA LEU A 291 -22.75 28.65 14.74
C LEU A 291 -23.54 28.10 13.54
N GLY A 292 -23.62 28.91 12.49
CA GLY A 292 -24.01 28.47 11.15
C GLY A 292 -22.82 28.57 10.22
N LEU A 293 -22.32 27.44 9.71
CA LEU A 293 -21.18 27.41 8.78
C LEU A 293 -21.67 27.15 7.35
N THR A 294 -21.19 27.93 6.39
CA THR A 294 -21.56 27.80 4.97
C THR A 294 -20.35 27.98 4.06
N SER A 295 -20.38 27.27 2.93
CA SER A 295 -19.38 27.40 1.87
C SER A 295 -20.06 27.94 0.60
N PRO A 296 -19.84 29.21 0.22
CA PRO A 296 -20.38 29.75 -1.04
C PRO A 296 -19.88 29.01 -2.29
N ARG A 297 -18.72 28.35 -2.20
CA ARG A 297 -18.05 27.62 -3.29
C ARG A 297 -18.50 26.16 -3.43
N ASN A 298 -19.62 25.79 -2.81
CA ASN A 298 -20.16 24.42 -2.84
C ASN A 298 -19.12 23.35 -2.39
N ALA A 299 -18.30 23.67 -1.39
CA ALA A 299 -17.26 22.78 -0.90
C ALA A 299 -17.86 21.49 -0.34
N ARG A 300 -17.27 20.35 -0.72
CA ARG A 300 -17.67 19.04 -0.19
C ARG A 300 -17.41 18.97 1.32
N THR A 301 -16.41 19.67 1.82
CA THR A 301 -15.99 19.59 3.22
C THR A 301 -15.81 20.98 3.80
N ILE A 302 -16.40 21.20 4.98
CA ILE A 302 -16.06 22.31 5.89
C ILE A 302 -15.39 21.72 7.11
N GLN A 303 -14.35 22.37 7.60
CA GLN A 303 -13.64 21.94 8.80
C GLN A 303 -13.43 23.14 9.73
N LEU A 304 -13.79 22.99 11.00
CA LEU A 304 -13.51 23.95 12.05
C LEU A 304 -12.37 23.41 12.93
N VAL A 305 -11.32 24.20 13.08
CA VAL A 305 -10.14 23.86 13.88
C VAL A 305 -10.09 24.80 15.08
N LEU A 306 -10.24 24.21 16.26
CA LEU A 306 -10.26 24.94 17.53
C LEU A 306 -8.98 24.65 18.31
N PRO A 307 -8.30 25.63 18.89
CA PRO A 307 -7.17 25.38 19.78
C PRO A 307 -7.55 24.46 20.95
N ALA A 308 -6.63 23.63 21.43
CA ALA A 308 -6.86 22.76 22.58
C ALA A 308 -7.13 23.55 23.88
N THR A 309 -6.65 24.80 23.94
CA THR A 309 -6.92 25.75 25.03
C THR A 309 -8.40 26.07 25.20
N THR A 310 -9.23 25.87 24.17
CA THR A 310 -10.69 26.02 24.23
C THR A 310 -11.37 25.01 25.14
N LYS A 311 -10.71 23.87 25.43
CA LYS A 311 -11.25 22.77 26.22
C LYS A 311 -12.66 22.39 25.76
N LEU A 312 -12.83 22.11 24.47
CA LEU A 312 -14.10 21.65 23.90
C LEU A 312 -14.62 20.45 24.71
N ALA A 313 -15.79 20.60 25.34
CA ALA A 313 -16.39 19.58 26.19
C ALA A 313 -17.32 18.66 25.38
N SER A 314 -18.16 19.25 24.54
CA SER A 314 -19.02 18.56 23.57
C SER A 314 -19.41 19.49 22.42
N PHE A 315 -19.98 18.91 21.37
CA PHE A 315 -20.58 19.65 20.27
C PHE A 315 -21.87 18.99 19.82
N ARG A 316 -22.84 19.79 19.33
CA ARG A 316 -24.09 19.29 18.76
C ARG A 316 -24.17 19.56 17.27
N LEU A 317 -24.61 18.55 16.53
CA LEU A 317 -24.90 18.61 15.09
C LEU A 317 -26.27 17.97 14.87
N ASP A 318 -27.20 18.70 14.23
CA ASP A 318 -28.58 18.25 14.00
C ASP A 318 -29.26 17.70 15.26
N GLY A 319 -29.05 18.35 16.40
CA GLY A 319 -29.62 17.96 17.70
C GLY A 319 -28.96 16.77 18.40
N ASN A 320 -28.00 16.10 17.76
CA ASN A 320 -27.23 15.01 18.36
C ASN A 320 -25.96 15.56 19.03
N GLU A 321 -25.72 15.16 20.27
CA GLU A 321 -24.53 15.56 21.03
C GLU A 321 -23.39 14.54 20.85
N PHE A 322 -22.18 15.07 20.64
CA PHE A 322 -20.96 14.30 20.47
C PHE A 322 -19.89 14.82 21.42
N LYS A 323 -19.04 13.91 21.90
CA LYS A 323 -17.85 14.26 22.69
C LYS A 323 -16.62 14.23 21.78
N PRO A 324 -15.70 15.19 21.90
CA PRO A 324 -14.45 15.13 21.17
C PRO A 324 -13.68 13.87 21.59
N GLN A 325 -13.19 13.13 20.60
CA GLN A 325 -12.35 11.96 20.81
C GLN A 325 -10.96 12.25 20.24
N GLN A 326 -9.93 11.74 20.91
CA GLN A 326 -8.59 11.76 20.38
C GLN A 326 -8.51 10.76 19.22
N ILE A 327 -8.33 11.26 17.99
CA ILE A 327 -8.21 10.42 16.80
C ILE A 327 -6.72 10.31 16.46
N THR A 328 -6.05 9.24 16.92
CA THR A 328 -4.69 8.79 16.52
C THR A 328 -3.49 9.74 16.74
N ASP A 329 -2.29 9.14 16.88
CA ASP A 329 -0.97 9.76 17.17
C ASP A 329 -0.42 10.77 16.12
N ASN A 330 -1.15 11.06 15.04
CA ASN A 330 -0.65 11.86 13.90
C ASN A 330 -1.38 13.19 13.68
N LEU A 331 -2.40 13.52 14.50
CA LEU A 331 -3.01 14.85 14.50
C LEU A 331 -2.37 15.72 15.58
N ASP A 332 -2.22 17.01 15.29
CA ASP A 332 -1.61 17.96 16.19
C ASP A 332 -2.47 18.10 17.47
N GLU A 333 -1.98 17.59 18.59
CA GLU A 333 -2.68 17.60 19.89
C GLU A 333 -3.02 19.01 20.38
N ARG A 334 -2.43 20.04 19.76
CA ARG A 334 -2.74 21.45 20.02
C ARG A 334 -4.09 21.88 19.49
N TYR A 335 -4.81 21.05 18.73
CA TYR A 335 -6.09 21.42 18.11
C TYR A 335 -7.16 20.31 18.17
N TYR A 336 -8.41 20.72 18.31
CA TYR A 336 -9.59 19.93 17.98
C TYR A 336 -9.96 20.13 16.52
N PHE A 337 -10.24 19.02 15.82
CA PHE A 337 -10.62 19.02 14.41
C PHE A 337 -12.06 18.55 14.23
N LEU A 338 -12.96 19.49 13.92
CA LEU A 338 -14.36 19.18 13.60
C LEU A 338 -14.50 19.21 12.07
N ARG A 339 -14.69 18.04 11.45
CA ARG A 339 -14.80 17.89 9.99
C ARG A 339 -16.21 17.48 9.60
N PHE A 340 -16.81 18.24 8.70
CA PHE A 340 -18.14 18.00 8.15
C PHE A 340 -18.00 17.66 6.67
N ASP A 341 -18.35 16.44 6.28
CA ASP A 341 -18.29 15.97 4.89
C ASP A 341 -19.69 15.94 4.25
N GLY A 342 -19.75 16.23 2.96
CA GLY A 342 -21.00 16.29 2.20
C GLY A 342 -21.81 17.57 2.46
N VAL A 343 -21.16 18.68 2.82
CA VAL A 343 -21.84 19.95 3.16
C VAL A 343 -22.48 20.57 1.92
N TYR A 344 -21.68 20.83 0.88
CA TYR A 344 -22.12 21.47 -0.37
C TYR A 344 -22.73 22.86 -0.08
N GLU A 345 -23.88 23.19 -0.66
CA GLU A 345 -24.59 24.47 -0.44
C GLU A 345 -25.38 24.54 0.88
N ARG A 346 -25.29 23.51 1.74
CA ARG A 346 -26.05 23.45 2.99
C ARG A 346 -25.34 24.19 4.11
N GLU A 347 -26.13 24.87 4.95
CA GLU A 347 -25.65 25.36 6.23
C GLU A 347 -25.43 24.20 7.21
N VAL A 348 -24.31 24.22 7.92
CA VAL A 348 -24.00 23.30 9.01
C VAL A 348 -24.34 23.98 10.34
N PRO A 349 -25.46 23.62 11.00
CA PRO A 349 -25.79 24.13 12.32
C PRO A 349 -24.96 23.41 13.38
N LEU A 350 -24.11 24.15 14.08
CA LEU A 350 -23.17 23.60 15.05
C LEU A 350 -23.33 24.30 16.40
N THR A 351 -23.59 23.55 17.47
CA THR A 351 -23.45 24.07 18.84
C THR A 351 -22.15 23.58 19.45
N LEU A 352 -21.37 24.45 20.10
CA LEU A 352 -20.14 24.10 20.81
C LEU A 352 -20.30 24.39 22.29
N GLU A 353 -19.89 23.44 23.13
CA GLU A 353 -19.77 23.63 24.59
C GLU A 353 -18.28 23.74 24.95
N LEU A 354 -17.83 24.94 25.28
CA LEU A 354 -16.42 25.25 25.50
C LEU A 354 -16.14 25.48 26.99
N GLY A 355 -15.00 24.97 27.47
CA GLY A 355 -14.54 25.15 28.85
C GLY A 355 -13.75 26.45 29.09
N SER A 356 -13.85 27.42 28.19
CA SER A 356 -13.23 28.75 28.29
C SER A 356 -14.23 29.82 27.86
N SER A 357 -14.29 30.93 28.58
CA SER A 357 -15.15 32.09 28.26
C SER A 357 -14.43 33.18 27.47
N GLU A 358 -13.14 33.03 27.20
CA GLU A 358 -12.35 34.01 26.45
C GLU A 358 -12.67 33.96 24.94
N PRO A 359 -12.47 35.07 24.19
CA PRO A 359 -12.48 35.04 22.73
C PRO A 359 -11.43 34.09 22.18
N ILE A 360 -11.77 33.36 21.12
CA ILE A 360 -10.92 32.30 20.57
C ILE A 360 -10.62 32.57 19.12
N GLU A 361 -9.33 32.56 18.76
CA GLU A 361 -8.93 32.45 17.35
C GLU A 361 -9.02 31.00 16.90
N ALA A 362 -9.83 30.75 15.89
CA ALA A 362 -10.05 29.44 15.28
C ALA A 362 -9.82 29.51 13.77
N PHE A 363 -9.67 28.35 13.12
CA PHE A 363 -9.58 28.28 11.66
C PHE A 363 -10.81 27.62 11.08
N LEU A 364 -11.48 28.32 10.18
CA LEU A 364 -12.56 27.80 9.35
C LEU A 364 -12.01 27.47 7.97
N ILE A 365 -12.19 26.23 7.55
CA ILE A 365 -11.57 25.68 6.35
C ILE A 365 -12.65 25.18 5.41
N ASP A 366 -12.57 25.64 4.16
CA ASP A 366 -13.28 25.07 3.02
C ASP A 366 -12.33 24.12 2.28
N ARG A 367 -12.85 22.96 1.84
CA ARG A 367 -12.17 22.12 0.83
C ARG A 367 -13.11 21.81 -0.33
N SER A 368 -12.80 22.36 -1.51
CA SER A 368 -13.52 22.13 -2.75
C SER A 368 -12.65 21.44 -3.79
N THR A 369 -13.29 20.74 -4.74
CA THR A 369 -12.59 20.13 -5.90
C THR A 369 -12.31 21.14 -7.01
N GLU A 370 -12.74 22.38 -6.85
CA GLU A 370 -12.52 23.46 -7.81
C GLU A 370 -11.19 24.16 -7.52
N LEU A 371 -10.28 24.12 -8.49
CA LEU A 371 -9.03 24.86 -8.46
C LEU A 371 -9.22 26.29 -8.97
N PRO A 372 -8.42 27.27 -8.50
CA PRO A 372 -8.51 28.64 -8.99
C PRO A 372 -8.09 28.73 -10.45
N ARG A 373 -8.53 29.80 -11.13
CA ARG A 373 -8.24 30.00 -12.58
C ARG A 373 -6.74 30.02 -12.91
N SER A 374 -5.90 30.42 -11.95
CA SER A 374 -4.45 30.38 -12.08
C SER A 374 -3.88 28.96 -12.26
N ALA A 375 -4.65 27.92 -11.93
CA ALA A 375 -4.24 26.52 -12.10
C ALA A 375 -4.36 26.02 -13.55
N SER A 376 -4.94 26.80 -14.47
CA SER A 376 -5.17 26.36 -15.85
C SER A 376 -3.90 25.87 -16.53
N LYS A 377 -2.78 26.59 -16.38
CA LYS A 377 -1.48 26.19 -16.93
C LYS A 377 -0.97 24.87 -16.35
N LEU A 378 -1.10 24.67 -15.04
CA LEU A 378 -0.73 23.42 -14.37
C LEU A 378 -1.58 22.24 -14.86
N LEU A 379 -2.88 22.48 -15.08
CA LEU A 379 -3.80 21.48 -15.60
C LEU A 379 -3.52 21.15 -17.08
N GLU A 380 -3.18 22.13 -17.90
CA GLU A 380 -2.76 21.92 -19.30
C GLU A 380 -1.46 21.11 -19.41
N GLN A 381 -0.55 21.28 -18.46
CA GLN A 381 0.71 20.53 -18.40
C GLN A 381 0.56 19.12 -17.81
N ARG A 382 -0.61 18.78 -17.26
CA ARG A 382 -0.90 17.41 -16.83
C ARG A 382 -1.04 16.50 -18.04
N SER A 383 0.00 15.71 -18.29
CA SER A 383 -0.04 14.70 -19.35
C SER A 383 -1.00 13.56 -19.00
N LYS A 384 -1.39 12.79 -20.03
CA LYS A 384 -2.31 11.64 -19.90
C LYS A 384 -1.77 10.50 -19.03
N VAL A 385 -0.46 10.50 -18.73
CA VAL A 385 0.17 9.54 -17.82
C VAL A 385 0.08 9.97 -16.35
N LEU A 386 -0.60 11.08 -16.07
CA LEU A 386 -0.86 11.60 -14.72
C LEU A 386 -2.36 11.66 -14.46
N SER A 387 -2.78 11.29 -13.24
CA SER A 387 -4.19 11.34 -12.87
C SER A 387 -4.37 11.72 -11.40
N PRO A 388 -5.41 12.50 -11.05
CA PRO A 388 -5.77 12.73 -9.66
C PRO A 388 -6.22 11.43 -8.98
N GLN A 389 -5.96 11.28 -7.68
CA GLN A 389 -6.34 10.11 -6.90
C GLN A 389 -7.12 10.50 -5.64
N HIS A 390 -8.06 9.65 -5.24
CA HIS A 390 -8.89 9.79 -4.04
C HIS A 390 -9.78 11.03 -4.07
N THR A 391 -9.43 12.08 -3.32
CA THR A 391 -10.14 13.36 -3.34
C THR A 391 -9.77 14.21 -4.55
N GLY A 392 -8.76 13.79 -5.32
CA GLY A 392 -8.29 14.47 -6.51
C GLY A 392 -7.67 15.84 -6.22
N ASP A 393 -7.67 16.66 -7.27
CA ASP A 393 -7.27 18.05 -7.22
C ASP A 393 -8.25 18.86 -6.37
N ARG A 394 -7.73 19.82 -5.61
CA ARG A 394 -8.57 20.58 -4.67
C ARG A 394 -7.95 21.91 -4.27
N ALA A 395 -8.82 22.85 -3.92
CA ALA A 395 -8.47 24.06 -3.20
C ALA A 395 -8.86 23.95 -1.73
N ILE A 396 -8.02 24.51 -0.88
CA ILE A 396 -8.17 24.55 0.57
C ILE A 396 -8.06 26.02 0.98
N LEU A 397 -9.20 26.63 1.33
CA LEU A 397 -9.24 28.00 1.82
C LEU A 397 -9.31 27.98 3.33
N ILE A 398 -8.46 28.78 3.98
CA ILE A 398 -8.30 28.81 5.42
C ILE A 398 -8.58 30.23 5.89
N LYS A 399 -9.66 30.42 6.64
CA LYS A 399 -10.02 31.70 7.25
C LYS A 399 -9.74 31.64 8.74
N THR A 400 -8.95 32.58 9.24
CA THR A 400 -8.90 32.83 10.68
C THR A 400 -10.18 33.54 11.09
N ILE A 401 -10.87 33.00 12.09
CA ILE A 401 -12.10 33.55 12.64
C ILE A 401 -11.91 33.79 14.13
N THR A 402 -12.55 34.84 14.65
CA THR A 402 -12.68 35.06 16.08
C THR A 402 -14.06 34.58 16.49
N LEU A 403 -14.08 33.59 17.37
CA LEU A 403 -15.28 33.09 18.03
C LEU A 403 -15.42 33.74 19.37
#